data_AF-A0A0S7Y6G6-F1
#
_entry.id   AF-A0A0S7Y6G6-F1
#
_cell.length_a   1.000
_cell.length_b   1.000
_cell.length_c   1.000
_cell.angle_alpha   90.00
_cell.angle_beta   90.00
_cell.angle_gamma   90.00
#
_symmetry.space_group_name_H-M   'P 1'
#
loop_
_entity.id
_entity.type
_entity.pdbx_description
1 polymer ?
#
loop_
_entity_poly.entity_id
_entity_poly.type
_entity_poly.pdbx_seq_one_letter_code
_entity_poly.pdbx_strand_id
1 'polypeptide(L)' 'MAKRRRQPEIVFRDGRPAAVILDIDDYEEMLQRLEDLEDLEALREIRRGRLTFRSLDEFLEEHVPGV' A
#
# COMPACT_ATOMS: atom_id res chain seq x y z
N MET A 1 -14.87 -13.66 -1.50
CA MET A 1 -14.33 -15.03 -1.69
C MET A 1 -12.81 -14.93 -1.69
N ALA A 2 -12.09 -15.79 -0.97
CA ALA A 2 -10.63 -15.73 -0.95
C ALA A 2 -10.08 -16.10 -2.35
N LYS A 3 -9.29 -15.19 -2.95
CA LYS A 3 -8.66 -15.42 -4.25
C LYS A 3 -7.64 -16.56 -4.08
N ARG A 4 -7.71 -17.60 -4.93
CA ARG A 4 -6.70 -18.67 -4.92
C ARG A 4 -5.40 -18.09 -5.45
N ARG A 5 -4.47 -17.76 -4.54
CA ARG A 5 -3.11 -17.39 -4.90
C ARG A 5 -2.46 -18.54 -5.64
N ARG A 6 -1.99 -18.27 -6.86
CA ARG A 6 -1.18 -19.22 -7.61
C ARG A 6 0.22 -19.20 -7.02
N GLN A 7 0.88 -20.36 -7.03
CA GLN A 7 2.28 -20.37 -6.60
C GLN A 7 3.13 -19.62 -7.65
N PRO A 8 4.05 -18.75 -7.21
CA PRO A 8 5.03 -18.13 -8.09
C PRO A 8 5.83 -19.17 -8.87
N GLU A 9 6.10 -18.90 -10.14
CA GLU A 9 6.96 -19.75 -10.98
C GLU A 9 8.34 -19.11 -11.14
N ILE A 10 9.41 -19.90 -11.11
CA ILE A 10 10.79 -19.42 -11.28
C ILE A 10 11.29 -19.79 -12.67
N VAL A 11 11.74 -18.79 -13.43
CA VAL A 11 12.33 -18.97 -14.76
C VAL A 11 13.84 -19.12 -14.63
N PHE A 12 14.39 -20.19 -15.20
CA PHE A 12 15.83 -20.45 -15.24
C PHE A 12 16.43 -20.11 -16.62
N ARG A 13 17.65 -19.55 -16.64
CA ARG A 13 18.49 -19.37 -17.83
C ARG A 13 19.90 -19.87 -17.50
N ASP A 14 20.45 -20.72 -18.37
CA ASP A 14 21.77 -21.36 -18.19
C ASP A 14 21.94 -22.05 -16.82
N GLY A 15 20.89 -22.74 -16.37
CA GLY A 15 20.88 -23.45 -15.08
C GLY A 15 20.79 -22.54 -13.85
N ARG A 16 20.64 -21.22 -14.02
CA ARG A 16 20.52 -20.23 -12.93
C ARG A 16 19.15 -19.56 -12.92
N PRO A 17 18.55 -19.27 -11.75
CA PRO A 17 17.30 -18.53 -11.67
C PRO A 17 17.50 -17.11 -12.18
N ALA A 18 16.62 -16.66 -13.08
CA ALA A 18 16.75 -15.39 -13.79
C ALA A 18 15.52 -14.48 -13.65
N ALA A 19 14.33 -15.05 -13.42
CA ALA A 19 13.10 -14.27 -13.22
C ALA A 19 12.07 -15.07 -12.40
N VAL A 20 11.03 -14.38 -11.93
CA VAL A 20 9.86 -14.97 -11.29
C VAL A 20 8.60 -14.49 -12.01
N ILE A 21 7.66 -15.39 -12.27
CA ILE A 21 6.35 -15.09 -12.82
C ILE A 21 5.35 -15.15 -11.67
N LEU A 22 4.58 -14.07 -11.52
CA LEU A 22 3.60 -13.86 -10.47
C LEU A 22 2.26 -13.48 -11.09
N ASP A 23 1.17 -13.71 -10.34
CA ASP A 23 -0.10 -13.08 -10.66
C ASP A 23 0.04 -11.56 -10.49
N ILE A 24 -0.53 -10.78 -11.40
CA ILE A 24 -0.33 -9.32 -11.40
C ILE A 24 -0.91 -8.68 -10.14
N ASP A 25 -2.04 -9.18 -9.64
CA ASP A 25 -2.65 -8.65 -8.43
C ASP A 25 -1.80 -8.96 -7.19
N ASP A 26 -1.13 -10.12 -7.15
CA ASP A 26 -0.21 -10.45 -6.06
C ASP A 26 1.01 -9.50 -6.09
N TYR A 27 1.50 -9.13 -7.28
CA TYR A 27 2.58 -8.16 -7.43
C TYR A 27 2.14 -6.75 -6.97
N GLU A 28 0.96 -6.29 -7.39
CA GLU A 28 0.41 -5.00 -6.98
C GLU A 28 0.17 -4.93 -5.46
N GLU A 29 -0.35 -6.01 -4.85
CA GLU A 29 -0.51 -6.09 -3.40
C GLU A 29 0.84 -6.04 -2.67
N MET A 30 1.88 -6.66 -3.22
CA MET A 30 3.23 -6.59 -2.65
C MET A 30 3.78 -5.17 -2.68
N LEU A 31 3.54 -4.41 -3.77
CA LEU A 31 3.95 -3.00 -3.87
C LEU A 31 3.17 -2.14 -2.87
N GLN A 32 1.85 -2.31 -2.78
CA GLN A 32 1.00 -1.57 -1.85
C GLN A 32 1.44 -1.79 -0.40
N ARG A 33 1.74 -3.04 -0.02
CA ARG A 33 2.25 -3.35 1.33
C ARG A 33 3.61 -2.72 1.62
N LEU A 34 4.43 -2.48 0.60
CA LEU A 34 5.70 -1.78 0.78
C LEU A 34 5.47 -0.30 1.06
N GLU A 35 4.56 0.33 0.32
CA GLU A 35 4.12 1.72 0.54
C GLU A 35 3.45 1.89 1.92
N ASP A 36 2.58 0.96 2.32
CA ASP A 36 1.92 0.96 3.63
C ASP A 36 2.94 1.00 4.78
N LEU A 37 4.14 0.41 4.62
CA LEU A 37 5.19 0.48 5.64
C LEU A 37 5.77 1.89 5.79
N GLU A 38 5.95 2.61 4.68
CA GLU A 38 6.42 4.00 4.67
C GLU A 38 5.35 4.92 5.27
N ASP A 39 4.08 4.72 4.92
CA ASP A 39 2.95 5.44 5.49
C ASP A 39 2.86 5.24 7.01
N LEU A 40 3.03 4.00 7.49
CA LEU A 40 3.04 3.71 8.92
C LEU A 40 4.21 4.40 9.64
N GLU A 41 5.36 4.52 9.01
CA GLU A 41 6.49 5.28 9.55
C GLU A 41 6.15 6.77 9.64
N ALA A 42 5.61 7.37 8.57
CA ALA A 42 5.17 8.75 8.57
C ALA A 42 4.12 9.03 9.66
N LEU A 43 3.15 8.14 9.84
CA LEU A 43 2.14 8.24 10.91
C LEU A 43 2.77 8.18 12.31
N ARG A 44 3.82 7.36 12.51
CA ARG A 44 4.55 7.32 13.78
C ARG A 44 5.27 8.63 14.04
N GLU A 45 5.90 9.22 13.03
CA GLU A 45 6.56 10.53 13.16
C GLU A 45 5.55 11.63 13.50
N ILE A 46 4.43 11.69 12.78
CA ILE A 46 3.32 12.62 13.05
C ILE A 46 2.86 12.47 14.51
N ARG A 47 2.68 11.23 14.99
CA ARG A 47 2.22 10.95 16.35
C ARG A 47 3.22 11.33 17.46
N ARG A 48 4.49 11.59 17.15
CA ARG A 48 5.46 12.10 18.15
C ARG A 48 5.17 13.55 18.53
N GLY A 49 4.50 14.32 17.66
CA GLY A 49 4.10 15.70 17.94
C GLY A 49 2.76 15.80 18.68
N ARG A 50 2.43 17.00 19.17
CA ARG A 50 1.09 17.29 19.67
C ARG A 50 0.14 17.44 18.48
N LEU A 51 -0.73 16.45 18.28
CA LEU A 51 -1.74 16.49 17.23
C LEU A 51 -2.92 17.38 17.62
N THR A 52 -3.28 18.29 16.72
CA THR A 52 -4.53 19.06 16.80
C THR A 52 -5.39 18.64 15.63
N PHE A 53 -6.61 18.21 15.92
CA PHE A 53 -7.58 17.82 14.92
C PHE A 53 -8.70 18.87 14.89
N ARG A 54 -9.13 19.22 13.69
CA ARG A 54 -10.37 19.99 13.49
C ARG A 54 -11.59 19.07 13.57
N SER A 55 -12.76 19.66 13.84
CA SER A 55 -14.01 18.89 13.76
C SER A 55 -14.32 18.55 12.30
N LEU A 56 -15.15 17.52 12.10
CA LEU A 56 -15.63 17.19 10.76
C LEU A 56 -16.44 18.35 10.16
N ASP A 57 -17.23 19.04 10.99
CA ASP A 57 -18.03 20.19 10.55
C ASP A 57 -17.13 21.33 10.04
N GLU A 58 -16.05 21.66 10.77
CA GLU A 58 -15.05 22.66 10.36
C GLU A 58 -14.36 22.27 9.06
N PHE A 59 -14.04 20.99 8.88
CA PHE A 59 -13.50 20.47 7.62
C PHE A 59 -14.46 20.71 6.45
N LEU A 60 -15.75 20.38 6.63
CA LEU A 60 -16.78 20.43 5.59
C LEU A 60 -17.18 21.86 5.21
N GLU A 61 -17.13 22.80 6.17
CA GLU A 61 -17.35 24.22 5.90
C GLU A 61 -16.26 24.81 5.00
N GLU A 62 -15.00 24.41 5.20
CA GLU A 62 -13.89 24.83 4.33
C GLU A 62 -13.89 24.12 2.97
N HIS A 63 -14.34 22.86 2.93
CA HIS A 63 -14.35 22.01 1.75
C HIS A 63 -15.78 21.73 1.32
N VAL A 64 -16.51 22.81 1.01
CA VAL A 64 -17.87 22.72 0.46
C VAL A 64 -17.82 21.77 -0.74
N PRO A 65 -18.57 20.65 -0.73
CA PRO A 65 -18.58 19.72 -1.85
C PRO A 65 -19.22 20.43 -3.05
N GLY A 66 -18.37 21.02 -3.89
CA GLY A 66 -18.74 21.69 -5.12
C GLY A 66 -18.54 20.80 -6.32
N VAL A 67 -19.04 19.55 -6.27
CA VAL A 67 -19.31 18.65 -7.41
C VAL A 67 -20.12 17.44 -6.93
#